data_AF-A0A522RPK1-F1
#
_entry.id   AF-A0A522RPK1-F1
#
_cell.length_a   1.000
_cell.length_b   1.000
_cell.length_c   1.000
_cell.angle_alpha   90.00
_cell.angle_beta   90.00
_cell.angle_gamma   90.00
#
_symmetry.space_group_name_H-M   'P 1'
#
loop_
_entity.id
_entity.type
_entity.pdbx_description
1 polymer ?
#
loop_
_entity_poly.entity_id
_entity_poly.type
_entity_poly.pdbx_seq_one_letter_code
_entity_poly.pdbx_strand_id
1 'polypeptide(L)'
;MDKLLVDITTITGVEPPSLNTRHWLMGEWARAGRATVRAAIVVRPEFIDPDRFGVIAGMNAGFISNVFESEDRALDWLLGRRGTGNSGGALR
;
A
#
# COMPACT_ATOMS: atom_id res chain seq x y z
N MET A 1 -8.83 11.46 9.26
CA MET A 1 -7.70 10.85 8.53
C MET A 1 -8.06 10.87 7.06
N ASP A 2 -7.27 11.57 6.27
CA ASP A 2 -7.53 11.76 4.85
C ASP A 2 -7.23 10.47 4.10
N LYS A 3 -7.85 10.29 2.94
CA LYS A 3 -7.77 9.08 2.13
C LYS A 3 -7.12 9.43 0.80
N LEU A 4 -6.08 8.69 0.45
CA LEU A 4 -5.34 8.87 -0.79
C LEU A 4 -5.32 7.55 -1.56
N LEU A 5 -5.79 7.60 -2.80
CA LEU A 5 -5.59 6.53 -3.78
C LEU A 5 -4.47 6.98 -4.71
N VAL A 6 -3.47 6.14 -4.91
CA VAL A 6 -2.36 6.38 -5.83
C VAL A 6 -2.32 5.27 -6.85
N ASP A 7 -2.55 5.57 -8.12
CA ASP A 7 -2.36 4.62 -9.22
C ASP A 7 -1.02 4.90 -9.90
N ILE A 8 -0.13 3.89 -9.89
CA ILE A 8 1.17 3.93 -10.57
C ILE A 8 1.31 2.84 -11.63
N THR A 9 0.22 2.20 -12.03
CA THR A 9 0.24 1.10 -13.01
C THR A 9 0.83 1.51 -14.35
N THR A 10 0.65 2.77 -14.74
CA THR A 10 1.17 3.35 -15.99
C THR A 10 2.60 3.89 -15.88
N ILE A 11 3.24 3.85 -14.70
CA ILE A 11 4.65 4.25 -14.56
C ILE A 11 5.54 3.16 -15.14
N THR A 12 6.22 3.46 -16.24
CA THR A 12 7.13 2.54 -16.94
C THR A 12 8.60 2.92 -16.75
N GLY A 13 9.51 1.99 -17.05
CA GLY A 13 10.97 2.25 -16.98
C GLY A 13 11.55 2.21 -15.57
N VAL A 14 10.78 1.66 -14.61
CA VAL A 14 11.22 1.44 -13.22
C VAL A 14 11.09 -0.03 -12.88
N GLU A 15 12.11 -0.57 -12.23
CA GLU A 15 12.11 -1.94 -11.71
C GLU A 15 11.39 -2.01 -10.36
N PRO A 16 10.81 -3.17 -10.00
CA PRO A 16 10.29 -3.40 -8.66
C PRO A 16 11.34 -3.10 -7.58
N PRO A 17 10.99 -2.35 -6.52
CA PRO A 17 11.96 -1.95 -5.52
C PRO A 17 12.45 -3.17 -4.71
N SER A 18 13.74 -3.18 -4.40
CA SER A 18 14.34 -4.15 -3.47
C SER A 18 13.73 -4.04 -2.06
N LEU A 19 13.92 -5.07 -1.22
CA LEU A 19 13.46 -5.04 0.18
C LEU A 19 14.02 -3.84 0.95
N ASN A 20 15.31 -3.53 0.78
CA ASN A 20 15.94 -2.39 1.44
C ASN A 20 15.33 -1.05 0.97
N THR A 21 15.10 -0.92 -0.34
CA THR A 21 14.45 0.27 -0.91
C THR A 21 13.03 0.44 -0.38
N ARG A 22 12.25 -0.66 -0.27
CA ARG A 22 10.91 -0.64 0.33
C ARG A 22 10.96 -0.17 1.78
N HIS A 23 11.88 -0.70 2.58
CA HIS A 23 12.04 -0.30 3.98
C HIS A 23 12.31 1.20 4.10
N TRP A 24 13.27 1.71 3.32
CA TRP A 24 13.60 3.13 3.30
C TRP A 24 12.41 4.00 2.87
N LEU A 25 11.73 3.65 1.77
CA LEU A 25 10.55 4.37 1.28
C LEU A 25 9.44 4.48 2.32
N MET A 26 9.16 3.40 3.06
CA MET A 26 8.14 3.42 4.10
C MET A 26 8.49 4.38 5.24
N GLY A 27 9.78 4.47 5.61
CA GLY A 27 10.25 5.45 6.57
C GLY A 27 10.09 6.89 6.07
N GLU A 28 10.43 7.17 4.81
CA GLU A 28 10.19 8.48 4.19
C GLU A 28 8.70 8.84 4.19
N TRP A 29 7.84 7.92 3.76
CA TRP A 29 6.41 8.16 3.62
C TRP A 29 5.70 8.32 4.96
N ALA A 30 6.11 7.57 5.99
CA ALA A 30 5.63 7.76 7.35
C ALA A 30 5.91 9.17 7.86
N ARG A 31 7.15 9.66 7.67
CA ARG A 31 7.54 11.01 8.07
C ARG A 31 6.80 12.08 7.27
N ALA A 32 6.66 11.90 5.96
CA ALA A 32 5.96 12.84 5.09
C ALA A 32 4.45 12.91 5.41
N GLY A 33 3.82 11.76 5.61
CA GLY A 33 2.38 11.65 5.90
C GLY A 33 1.98 12.05 7.32
N ARG A 34 2.92 12.07 8.28
CA ARG A 34 2.69 12.50 9.68
C ARG A 34 1.49 11.82 10.35
N ALA A 35 1.23 10.55 9.98
CA ALA A 35 0.06 9.78 10.42
C ALA A 35 -1.31 10.43 10.12
N THR A 36 -1.40 11.34 9.13
CA THR A 36 -2.65 12.04 8.77
C THR A 36 -3.39 11.44 7.57
N VAL A 37 -2.72 10.56 6.82
CA VAL A 37 -3.22 9.98 5.56
C VAL A 37 -3.25 8.46 5.63
N ARG A 38 -4.34 7.88 5.12
CA ARG A 38 -4.46 6.47 4.73
C ARG A 38 -4.21 6.34 3.24
N ALA A 39 -3.24 5.54 2.81
CA ALA A 39 -2.91 5.39 1.40
C ALA A 39 -3.30 3.99 0.86
N ALA A 40 -3.96 3.94 -0.29
CA ALA A 40 -4.11 2.73 -1.08
C ALA A 40 -3.37 2.92 -2.40
N ILE A 41 -2.48 1.99 -2.75
CA ILE A 41 -1.62 2.11 -3.92
C ILE A 41 -1.95 1.01 -4.90
N VAL A 42 -2.34 1.38 -6.13
CA VAL A 42 -2.59 0.46 -7.23
C VAL A 42 -1.30 0.32 -8.03
N VAL A 43 -0.81 -0.92 -8.14
CA VAL A 43 0.49 -1.24 -8.75
C VAL A 43 0.36 -2.46 -9.64
N ARG A 44 1.31 -2.65 -10.57
CA ARG A 44 1.40 -3.89 -11.32
C ARG A 44 1.81 -5.07 -10.42
N PRO A 45 1.39 -6.31 -10.70
CA PRO A 45 1.59 -7.45 -9.80
C PRO A 45 3.05 -7.67 -9.40
N GLU A 46 4.00 -7.44 -10.30
CA GLU A 46 5.43 -7.60 -10.03
C GLU A 46 5.99 -6.61 -8.99
N PHE A 47 5.25 -5.55 -8.65
CA PHE A 47 5.59 -4.62 -7.56
C PHE A 47 5.08 -5.08 -6.20
N ILE A 48 4.22 -6.10 -6.14
CA ILE A 48 3.67 -6.61 -4.89
C ILE A 48 4.58 -7.70 -4.35
N ASP A 49 5.24 -7.38 -3.24
CA ASP A 49 5.98 -8.36 -2.46
C ASP A 49 5.00 -9.39 -1.87
N PRO A 50 5.19 -10.71 -2.10
CA PRO A 50 4.28 -11.76 -1.62
C PRO A 50 4.11 -11.74 -0.10
N ASP A 51 5.17 -11.41 0.62
CA ASP A 51 5.20 -11.35 2.08
C ASP A 51 4.69 -9.99 2.62
N ARG A 52 4.24 -9.10 1.73
CA ARG A 52 3.69 -7.78 2.05
C ARG A 52 4.66 -6.93 2.87
N PHE A 53 5.97 -7.09 2.67
CA PHE A 53 7.00 -6.45 3.48
C PHE A 53 6.85 -4.94 3.58
N GLY A 54 6.60 -4.25 2.46
CA GLY A 54 6.38 -2.80 2.45
C GLY A 54 5.18 -2.36 3.29
N VAL A 55 4.09 -3.12 3.26
CA VAL A 55 2.89 -2.83 4.07
C VAL A 55 3.20 -2.96 5.56
N ILE A 56 3.88 -4.04 5.95
CA ILE A 56 4.27 -4.31 7.33
C ILE A 56 5.27 -3.24 7.83
N ALA A 57 6.29 -2.93 7.03
CA ALA A 57 7.28 -1.90 7.36
C ALA A 57 6.63 -0.51 7.50
N GLY A 58 5.69 -0.16 6.61
CA GLY A 58 4.91 1.08 6.70
C GLY A 58 4.10 1.15 7.99
N MET A 59 3.37 0.08 8.32
CA MET A 59 2.59 0.01 9.55
C MET A 59 3.46 0.19 10.80
N ASN A 60 4.61 -0.50 10.87
CA ASN A 60 5.56 -0.37 11.98
C ASN A 60 6.16 1.05 12.10
N ALA A 61 6.26 1.78 10.98
CA ALA A 61 6.70 3.16 10.94
C ALA A 61 5.58 4.18 11.21
N GLY A 62 4.33 3.76 11.40
CA GLY A 62 3.18 4.64 11.61
C GLY A 62 2.51 5.13 10.33
N PHE A 63 2.75 4.49 9.19
CA PHE A 63 2.13 4.78 7.91
C PHE A 63 1.08 3.72 7.54
N ILE A 64 -0.20 4.13 7.54
CA ILE A 64 -1.31 3.22 7.24
C ILE A 64 -1.48 3.16 5.73
N SER A 65 -0.95 2.09 5.12
CA SER A 65 -1.06 1.87 3.68
C SER A 65 -1.33 0.43 3.30
N ASN A 66 -1.79 0.20 2.07
CA ASN A 66 -1.87 -1.12 1.47
C ASN A 66 -1.70 -1.03 -0.06
N VAL A 67 -1.38 -2.15 -0.70
CA VAL A 67 -1.10 -2.25 -2.14
C VAL A 67 -2.06 -3.23 -2.82
N PHE A 68 -2.49 -2.91 -4.03
CA PHE A 68 -3.50 -3.66 -4.78
C PHE A 68 -3.16 -3.71 -6.27
N GLU A 69 -3.63 -4.74 -6.95
CA GLU A 69 -3.57 -4.85 -8.42
C GLU A 69 -4.79 -4.20 -9.10
N SER A 70 -5.82 -3.87 -8.33
CA SER A 70 -7.11 -3.37 -8.82
C SER A 70 -7.53 -2.15 -8.02
N GLU A 71 -7.95 -1.11 -8.76
CA GLU A 71 -8.49 0.11 -8.19
C GLU A 71 -9.74 -0.13 -7.34
N ASP A 72 -10.68 -0.95 -7.81
CA ASP A 72 -11.91 -1.26 -7.08
C ASP A 72 -11.62 -1.85 -5.69
N ARG A 73 -10.69 -2.82 -5.62
CA ARG A 73 -10.28 -3.42 -4.34
C ARG A 73 -9.57 -2.41 -3.44
N ALA A 74 -8.77 -1.52 -4.03
CA ALA A 74 -8.11 -0.44 -3.30
C ALA A 74 -9.13 0.53 -2.70
N LEU A 75 -10.13 0.94 -3.48
CA LEU A 75 -11.21 1.82 -3.04
C LEU A 75 -12.06 1.20 -1.97
N ASP A 76 -12.41 -0.09 -2.08
CA ASP A 76 -13.17 -0.79 -1.05
C ASP A 76 -12.43 -0.79 0.29
N TRP A 77 -11.15 -1.13 0.29
CA TRP A 77 -10.31 -1.08 1.49
C TRP A 77 -10.16 0.34 2.04
N LEU A 78 -9.93 1.33 1.17
CA LEU A 78 -9.69 2.72 1.54
C LEU A 78 -10.94 3.38 2.13
N LEU A 79 -12.11 3.05 1.59
CA LEU A 79 -13.40 3.58 2.03
C LEU A 79 -14.04 2.76 3.15
N GLY A 80 -13.50 1.58 3.48
CA GLY A 80 -14.06 0.69 4.48
C GLY A 80 -15.35 0.01 4.03
N ARG A 81 -15.56 -0.12 2.72
CA ARG A 81 -16.69 -0.89 2.17
C ARG A 81 -16.42 -2.36 2.45
N ARG A 82 -17.44 -3.09 2.93
CA ARG A 82 -17.33 -4.55 3.02
C ARG A 82 -17.27 -5.08 1.58
N GLY A 83 -16.09 -5.53 1.17
CA GLY A 83 -15.99 -6.38 -0.02
C GLY A 83 -16.86 -7.62 0.19
N THR A 84 -17.69 -7.96 -0.79
CA THR A 84 -18.38 -9.24 -0.82
C THR A 84 -17.34 -10.35 -1.03
N GLY A 85 -16.74 -10.85 0.06
CA GLY A 85 -16.09 -12.16 0.08
C GLY A 85 -14.59 -12.22 0.44
N ASN A 86 -14.32 -13.18 1.33
CA ASN A 86 -13.08 -13.88 1.66
C ASN A 86 -12.01 -13.16 2.51
N SER A 87 -12.01 -13.53 3.79
CA SER A 87 -10.95 -13.33 4.78
C SER A 87 -9.65 -14.01 4.31
N GLY A 88 -8.79 -13.23 3.66
CA GLY A 88 -7.42 -13.64 3.35
C GLY A 88 -6.48 -12.46 3.58
N GLY A 89 -5.82 -12.42 4.73
CA GLY A 89 -4.68 -11.54 4.97
C GLY A 89 -5.01 -10.11 5.39
N ALA A 90 -5.78 -9.93 6.46
CA ALA A 90 -5.66 -8.74 7.28
C ALA A 90 -5.20 -9.19 8.66
N LEU A 91 -3.92 -8.96 8.98
CA LEU A 91 -3.43 -9.06 10.35
C LEU A 91 -4.26 -8.08 11.19
N ARG A 92 -4.92 -8.65 12.20
CA ARG A 92 -5.62 -7.93 13.26
C ARG A 92 -4.62 -7.34 14.23
#